data_AF-W2QB82-F1
#
_entry.id   AF-W2QB82-F1
#
_cell.length_a   1.000
_cell.length_b   1.000
_cell.length_c   1.000
_cell.angle_alpha   90.00
_cell.angle_beta   90.00
_cell.angle_gamma   90.00
#
_symmetry.space_group_name_H-M   'P 1'
#
loop_
_entity.id
_entity.type
_entity.pdbx_description
1 polymer ?
#
loop_
_entity_poly.entity_id
_entity_poly.type
_entity_poly.pdbx_seq_one_letter_code
_entity_poly.pdbx_strand_id
1 'polypeptide(L)'
;MGCASSREASAAGPYKKMKGFQPIPDRYETIEEVQSDLRKAGLESSNLILGIDFTESNTWTGKKSFGGRCLHCIDPTGAIQNPYQSVISAIGRTLEAFDDDNIIPAFGFGDSTTLGQRCFPFAQGRGCQGFDEVLKRYNEITPHIKLYGPTSFAPVIHEAIKAVKQDPGYHILVIIADGQVSSLALT
;
A
#
# COMPACT_ATOMS: atom_id res chain seq x y z
N MET A 1 -36.34 4.27 -67.24
CA MET A 1 -35.99 5.61 -66.73
C MET A 1 -36.08 5.51 -65.21
N GLY A 2 -35.01 5.40 -64.42
CA GLY A 2 -33.80 6.22 -64.38
C GLY A 2 -33.84 6.99 -63.06
N CYS A 3 -33.51 6.34 -61.94
CA CYS A 3 -33.38 7.00 -60.63
C CYS A 3 -31.91 6.94 -60.19
N ALA A 4 -31.40 8.13 -59.88
CA ALA A 4 -30.01 8.43 -59.61
C ALA A 4 -29.57 8.01 -58.19
N SER A 5 -28.27 7.79 -58.10
CA SER A 5 -27.44 7.60 -56.91
C SER A 5 -27.61 8.71 -55.87
N SER A 6 -27.68 8.33 -54.59
CA SER A 6 -27.23 9.16 -53.47
C SER A 6 -26.28 8.36 -52.57
N ARG A 7 -25.08 8.93 -52.43
CA ARG A 7 -24.03 8.56 -51.49
C ARG A 7 -24.46 8.99 -50.08
N GLU A 8 -24.01 8.27 -49.05
CA GLU A 8 -23.18 8.81 -47.97
C GLU A 8 -22.86 7.70 -46.96
N ALA A 9 -21.62 7.21 -47.02
CA ALA A 9 -20.98 6.54 -45.90
C ALA A 9 -20.46 7.63 -44.96
N SER A 10 -21.10 7.80 -43.81
CA SER A 10 -20.62 8.70 -42.75
C SER A 10 -19.45 8.03 -42.03
N ALA A 11 -18.29 8.67 -42.12
CA ALA A 11 -17.03 8.26 -41.55
C ALA A 11 -17.10 8.23 -40.01
N ALA A 12 -16.60 7.13 -39.43
CA ALA A 12 -16.37 7.02 -37.99
C ALA A 12 -15.49 8.19 -37.53
N GLY A 13 -16.00 8.97 -36.57
CA GLY A 13 -15.25 10.07 -35.95
C GLY A 13 -13.96 9.56 -35.30
N PRO A 14 -12.91 10.40 -35.20
CA PRO A 14 -11.62 9.98 -34.69
C PRO A 14 -11.75 9.54 -33.23
N TYR A 15 -11.45 8.27 -32.97
CA TYR A 15 -11.23 7.74 -31.63
C TYR A 15 -10.15 8.59 -30.94
N LYS A 16 -10.56 9.35 -29.92
CA LYS A 16 -9.68 10.17 -29.09
C LYS A 16 -8.78 9.20 -28.32
N LYS A 17 -7.55 8.98 -28.81
CA LYS A 17 -6.52 8.21 -28.09
C LYS A 17 -6.42 8.77 -26.67
N MET A 18 -6.82 8.00 -25.67
CA MET A 18 -6.53 8.34 -24.28
C MET A 18 -5.01 8.46 -24.16
N LYS A 19 -4.54 9.57 -23.57
CA LYS A 19 -3.12 9.76 -23.29
C LYS A 19 -2.67 8.55 -22.45
N GLY A 20 -1.65 7.84 -22.93
CA GLY A 20 -1.08 6.71 -22.19
C GLY A 20 -0.59 7.15 -20.82
N PHE A 21 -0.48 6.19 -19.89
CA PHE A 21 0.05 6.42 -18.54
C PHE A 21 1.36 7.23 -18.61
N GLN A 22 1.41 8.33 -17.87
CA GLN A 22 2.63 9.12 -17.67
C GLN A 22 3.04 8.92 -16.21
N PRO A 23 4.23 8.36 -15.93
CA PRO A 23 4.70 8.25 -14.56
C PRO A 23 4.94 9.64 -13.98
N ILE A 24 4.70 9.78 -12.68
CA ILE A 24 5.15 10.96 -11.95
C ILE A 24 6.68 10.86 -11.88
N PRO A 25 7.45 11.85 -12.37
CA PRO A 25 8.91 11.79 -12.37
C PRO A 25 9.46 11.93 -10.95
N ASP A 26 10.57 11.24 -10.67
CA ASP A 26 11.34 11.42 -9.43
C ASP A 26 11.94 12.84 -9.42
N ARG A 27 11.59 13.63 -8.40
CA ARG A 27 11.95 15.06 -8.30
C ARG A 27 12.68 15.43 -7.02
N TYR A 28 12.88 14.49 -6.11
CA TYR A 28 13.30 14.76 -4.74
C TYR A 28 14.51 13.90 -4.37
N GLU A 29 15.49 14.52 -3.71
CA GLU A 29 16.71 13.86 -3.24
C GLU A 29 16.74 13.68 -1.72
N THR A 30 15.92 14.45 -0.99
CA THR A 30 15.83 14.39 0.47
C THR A 30 14.39 14.29 0.97
N ILE A 31 14.22 13.77 2.20
CA ILE A 31 12.91 13.68 2.85
C ILE A 31 12.34 15.08 3.09
N GLU A 32 13.20 16.02 3.47
CA GLU A 32 12.85 17.40 3.77
C GLU A 32 12.27 18.12 2.55
N GLU A 33 12.80 17.84 1.35
CA GLU A 33 12.24 18.35 0.09
C GLU A 33 10.84 17.81 -0.17
N VAL A 34 10.64 16.49 0.00
CA VAL A 34 9.32 15.86 -0.14
C VAL A 34 8.33 16.50 0.83
N GLN A 35 8.72 16.64 2.10
CA GLN A 35 7.86 17.24 3.12
C GLN A 35 7.51 18.70 2.79
N SER A 36 8.49 19.49 2.37
CA SER A 36 8.29 20.90 2.01
C SER A 36 7.31 21.06 0.85
N ASP A 37 7.45 20.26 -0.19
CA ASP A 37 6.59 20.35 -1.36
C ASP A 37 5.18 19.78 -1.12
N LEU A 38 5.03 18.72 -0.33
CA LEU A 38 3.72 18.24 0.11
C LEU A 38 2.95 19.33 0.85
N ARG A 39 3.60 20.05 1.78
CA ARG A 39 2.98 21.20 2.46
C ARG A 39 2.57 22.30 1.48
N LYS A 40 3.46 22.68 0.55
CA LYS A 40 3.16 23.72 -0.46
C LYS A 40 2.02 23.34 -1.40
N ALA A 41 1.85 22.04 -1.68
CA ALA A 41 0.76 21.53 -2.49
C ALA A 41 -0.59 21.55 -1.76
N GLY A 42 -0.63 22.01 -0.51
CA GLY A 42 -1.84 22.07 0.30
C GLY A 42 -2.16 20.75 1.00
N LEU A 43 -1.18 19.82 1.11
CA LEU A 43 -1.30 18.69 2.03
C LEU A 43 -1.07 19.22 3.46
N GLU A 44 -2.05 19.95 3.97
CA GLU A 44 -2.07 20.48 5.33
C GLU A 44 -2.67 19.48 6.31
N SER A 45 -3.49 18.54 5.80
CA SER A 45 -4.20 17.51 6.55
C SER A 45 -4.31 16.23 5.74
N SER A 46 -3.98 15.10 6.34
CA SER A 46 -4.20 13.78 5.76
C SER A 46 -4.39 12.72 6.84
N ASN A 47 -5.00 11.60 6.47
CA ASN A 47 -5.08 10.41 7.31
C ASN A 47 -4.25 9.28 6.68
N LEU A 48 -3.43 8.61 7.48
CA LEU A 48 -2.58 7.52 7.03
C LEU A 48 -3.23 6.16 7.29
N ILE A 49 -3.10 5.26 6.32
CA ILE A 49 -3.51 3.85 6.45
C ILE A 49 -2.34 2.97 6.03
N LEU A 50 -2.05 1.94 6.82
CA LEU A 50 -0.94 1.02 6.55
C LEU A 50 -1.42 -0.40 6.25
N GLY A 51 -0.96 -0.96 5.14
CA GLY A 51 -1.11 -2.37 4.78
C GLY A 51 0.22 -3.09 4.79
N ILE A 52 0.31 -4.20 5.52
CA ILE A 52 1.52 -5.03 5.60
C ILE A 52 1.22 -6.41 5.04
N ASP A 53 1.97 -6.78 4.02
CA ASP A 53 1.94 -8.08 3.39
C ASP A 53 2.54 -9.15 4.33
N PHE A 54 1.80 -10.23 4.59
CA PHE A 54 2.24 -11.41 5.34
C PHE A 54 2.14 -12.69 4.48
N THR A 55 2.38 -12.58 3.16
CA THR A 55 2.46 -13.73 2.27
C THR A 55 3.75 -14.54 2.44
N GLU A 56 3.70 -15.80 2.03
CA GLU A 56 4.76 -16.80 2.14
C GLU A 56 6.00 -16.43 1.33
N SER A 57 5.86 -15.60 0.29
CA SER A 57 6.98 -15.15 -0.54
C SER A 57 8.07 -14.44 0.24
N ASN A 58 7.70 -13.77 1.33
CA ASN A 58 8.62 -13.15 2.27
C ASN A 58 9.64 -14.12 2.86
N THR A 59 9.39 -15.44 2.84
CA THR A 59 10.34 -16.46 3.31
C THR A 59 11.54 -16.64 2.37
N TRP A 60 11.42 -16.31 1.08
CA TRP A 60 12.49 -16.51 0.09
C TRP A 60 12.94 -15.23 -0.63
N THR A 61 12.13 -14.17 -0.65
CA THR A 61 12.48 -12.92 -1.35
C THR A 61 13.63 -12.14 -0.65
N GLY A 62 13.91 -12.45 0.62
CA GLY A 62 15.11 -11.99 1.33
C GLY A 62 16.43 -12.68 0.94
N LYS A 63 16.42 -13.62 -0.02
CA LYS A 63 17.60 -14.42 -0.41
C LYS A 63 18.84 -13.57 -0.74
N LYS A 64 18.67 -12.46 -1.44
CA LYS A 64 19.76 -11.55 -1.82
C LYS A 64 19.82 -10.29 -0.97
N SER A 65 18.66 -9.76 -0.56
CA SER A 65 18.53 -8.45 0.08
C SER A 65 18.63 -8.50 1.61
N PHE A 66 18.40 -9.65 2.22
CA PHE A 66 18.35 -9.79 3.69
C PHE A 66 19.14 -11.00 4.20
N GLY A 67 20.21 -11.36 3.49
CA GLY A 67 21.15 -12.40 3.90
C GLY A 67 20.55 -13.80 3.96
N GLY A 68 19.58 -14.12 3.09
CA GLY A 68 18.94 -15.44 3.10
C GLY A 68 17.78 -15.57 4.09
N ARG A 69 17.51 -14.56 4.90
CA ARG A 69 16.49 -14.61 5.95
C ARG A 69 15.12 -14.22 5.41
N CYS A 70 14.08 -14.68 6.11
CA CYS A 70 12.71 -14.19 5.93
C CYS A 70 12.66 -12.67 6.15
N LEU A 71 11.94 -11.95 5.28
CA LEU A 71 11.78 -10.49 5.36
C LEU A 71 11.03 -10.03 6.62
N HIS A 72 10.30 -10.92 7.28
CA HIS A 72 9.63 -10.69 8.57
C HIS A 72 10.43 -11.18 9.79
N CYS A 73 11.67 -11.64 9.62
CA CYS A 73 12.44 -12.16 10.74
C CYS A 73 12.65 -11.07 11.81
N ILE A 74 12.15 -11.29 13.03
CA ILE A 74 12.33 -10.39 14.16
C ILE A 74 13.60 -10.81 14.90
N ASP A 75 14.57 -9.90 14.99
CA ASP A 75 15.75 -10.11 15.82
C ASP A 75 15.37 -9.89 17.30
N PRO A 76 15.46 -10.92 18.17
CA PRO A 76 15.09 -10.79 19.58
C PRO A 76 16.00 -9.84 20.36
N THR A 77 17.20 -9.55 19.85
CA THR A 77 18.13 -8.59 20.46
C THR A 77 17.82 -7.14 20.07
N GLY A 78 17.04 -6.94 19.00
CA GLY A 78 16.79 -5.63 18.40
C GLY A 78 17.98 -5.04 17.64
N ALA A 79 19.09 -5.76 17.49
CA ALA A 79 20.29 -5.25 16.81
C ALA A 79 20.08 -5.07 15.30
N ILE A 80 19.25 -5.92 14.68
CA ILE A 80 18.97 -5.88 13.25
C ILE A 80 17.47 -5.69 13.03
N GLN A 81 17.11 -4.59 12.35
CA GLN A 81 15.77 -4.42 11.81
C GLN A 81 15.62 -5.20 10.51
N ASN A 82 14.46 -5.84 10.32
CA ASN A 82 14.07 -6.35 9.03
C ASN A 82 13.53 -5.25 8.11
N PRO A 83 13.43 -5.48 6.79
CA PRO A 83 13.05 -4.45 5.84
C PRO A 83 11.69 -3.79 6.14
N TYR A 84 10.70 -4.54 6.64
CA TYR A 84 9.41 -3.98 7.02
C TYR A 84 9.56 -3.02 8.22
N GLN A 85 10.31 -3.39 9.28
CA GLN A 85 10.57 -2.51 10.41
C GLN A 85 11.25 -1.21 9.99
N SER A 86 12.24 -1.31 9.08
CA SER A 86 12.95 -0.15 8.56
C SER A 86 12.05 0.76 7.74
N VAL A 87 11.16 0.20 6.91
CA VAL A 87 10.19 0.98 6.13
C VAL A 87 9.16 1.65 7.04
N ILE A 88 8.59 0.94 8.01
CA ILE A 88 7.65 1.51 9.00
C ILE A 88 8.31 2.70 9.73
N SER A 89 9.56 2.53 10.16
CA SER A 89 10.34 3.58 10.83
C SER A 89 10.62 4.79 9.92
N ALA A 90 10.94 4.54 8.64
CA ALA A 90 11.21 5.59 7.67
C ALA A 90 9.93 6.38 7.35
N ILE A 91 8.81 5.68 7.11
CA ILE A 91 7.52 6.32 6.84
C ILE A 91 7.12 7.19 8.02
N GLY A 92 7.22 6.70 9.26
CA GLY A 92 6.91 7.49 10.46
C GLY A 92 7.65 8.83 10.48
N ARG A 93 8.97 8.82 10.26
CA ARG A 93 9.77 10.07 10.20
C ARG A 93 9.33 11.02 9.08
N THR A 94 8.82 10.47 7.97
CA THR A 94 8.48 11.26 6.77
C THR A 94 7.05 11.78 6.75
N LEU A 95 6.06 10.97 7.16
CA LEU A 95 4.64 11.22 6.94
C LEU A 95 3.86 11.51 8.23
N GLU A 96 4.38 11.16 9.41
CA GLU A 96 3.66 11.39 10.69
C GLU A 96 3.33 12.88 10.91
N ALA A 97 4.16 13.79 10.41
CA ALA A 97 3.92 15.23 10.50
C ALA A 97 2.74 15.76 9.65
N PHE A 98 2.11 14.89 8.85
CA PHE A 98 0.97 15.20 7.97
C PHE A 98 -0.29 14.45 8.39
N ASP A 99 -0.21 13.62 9.44
CA ASP A 99 -1.35 12.88 9.96
C ASP A 99 -2.09 13.74 10.99
N ASP A 100 -3.39 13.94 10.79
CA ASP A 100 -4.17 14.92 11.57
C ASP A 100 -4.40 14.50 13.02
N ASP A 101 -4.66 13.22 13.25
CA ASP A 101 -5.06 12.69 14.56
C ASP A 101 -4.01 11.76 15.19
N ASN A 102 -2.93 11.47 14.45
CA ASN A 102 -1.90 10.50 14.80
C ASN A 102 -2.48 9.10 15.10
N ILE A 103 -3.60 8.75 14.45
CA ILE A 103 -4.25 7.44 14.54
C ILE A 103 -4.08 6.74 13.20
N ILE A 104 -3.33 5.64 13.23
CA ILE A 104 -2.95 4.90 12.03
C ILE A 104 -3.67 3.55 12.01
N PRO A 105 -4.76 3.40 11.24
CA PRO A 105 -5.29 2.10 10.88
C PRO A 105 -4.20 1.25 10.19
N ALA A 106 -3.71 0.23 10.89
CA ALA A 106 -2.71 -0.71 10.39
C ALA A 106 -3.29 -2.11 10.25
N PHE A 107 -3.07 -2.72 9.09
CA PHE A 107 -3.65 -3.99 8.70
C PHE A 107 -2.58 -4.95 8.18
N GLY A 108 -2.71 -6.23 8.53
CA GLY A 108 -2.01 -7.32 7.86
C GLY A 108 -2.93 -8.07 6.90
N PHE A 109 -2.37 -8.63 5.83
CA PHE A 109 -3.10 -9.46 4.86
C PHE A 109 -2.22 -10.57 4.29
N GLY A 110 -2.82 -11.61 3.70
CA GLY A 110 -2.07 -12.66 2.99
C GLY A 110 -1.55 -13.80 3.89
N ASP A 111 -1.86 -13.76 5.19
CA ASP A 111 -1.56 -14.86 6.10
C ASP A 111 -2.58 -16.02 5.95
N SER A 112 -2.30 -17.13 6.62
CA SER A 112 -3.16 -18.32 6.54
C SER A 112 -4.60 -18.13 7.04
N THR A 113 -4.87 -17.08 7.83
CA THR A 113 -6.22 -16.80 8.35
C THR A 113 -7.02 -15.84 7.47
N THR A 114 -6.35 -14.96 6.73
CA THR A 114 -7.00 -13.97 5.85
C THR A 114 -6.99 -14.34 4.37
N LEU A 115 -6.01 -15.15 3.96
CA LEU A 115 -5.79 -15.51 2.57
C LEU A 115 -5.73 -14.22 1.71
N GLY A 116 -6.26 -14.27 0.49
CA GLY A 116 -6.43 -13.08 -0.36
C GLY A 116 -7.77 -12.34 -0.19
N GLN A 117 -8.52 -12.57 0.89
CA GLN A 117 -9.94 -12.18 0.97
C GLN A 117 -10.26 -11.07 1.98
N ARG A 118 -9.47 -10.94 3.05
CA ARG A 118 -9.72 -9.98 4.13
C ARG A 118 -8.40 -9.47 4.72
N CYS A 119 -8.50 -8.54 5.65
CA CYS A 119 -7.37 -8.06 6.46
C CYS A 119 -7.61 -8.42 7.93
N PHE A 120 -6.53 -8.43 8.73
CA PHE A 120 -6.61 -8.41 10.19
C PHE A 120 -6.01 -7.10 10.73
N PRO A 121 -6.63 -6.45 11.73
CA PRO A 121 -6.12 -5.20 12.27
C PRO A 121 -4.99 -5.44 13.29
N PHE A 122 -4.04 -4.51 13.38
CA PHE A 122 -2.95 -4.57 14.35
C PHE A 122 -3.40 -4.19 15.76
N ALA A 123 -4.36 -3.29 15.86
CA ALA A 123 -4.95 -2.80 17.10
C ALA A 123 -6.48 -2.97 17.07
N GLN A 124 -7.10 -3.02 18.25
CA GLN A 124 -8.56 -2.96 18.38
C GLN A 124 -9.04 -1.51 18.24
N GLY A 125 -10.28 -1.32 17.80
CA GLY A 125 -10.86 0.02 17.67
C GLY A 125 -10.40 0.75 16.40
N ARG A 126 -10.00 2.02 16.52
CA ARG A 126 -9.77 2.91 15.37
C ARG A 126 -8.41 2.75 14.69
N GLY A 127 -7.38 2.29 15.39
CA GLY A 127 -6.02 2.18 14.84
C GLY A 127 -4.96 2.22 15.94
N CYS A 128 -3.70 2.26 15.53
CA CYS A 128 -2.54 2.47 16.39
C CYS A 128 -2.32 3.97 16.65
N GLN A 129 -1.87 4.34 17.84
CA GLN A 129 -1.42 5.69 18.16
C GLN A 129 -0.01 5.92 17.62
N GLY A 130 0.07 6.46 16.40
CA GLY A 130 1.31 6.76 15.69
C GLY A 130 2.12 5.54 15.25
N PHE A 131 3.21 5.80 14.53
CA PHE A 131 4.05 4.74 13.94
C PHE A 131 4.83 3.93 14.98
N ASP A 132 5.08 4.49 16.16
CA ASP A 132 5.71 3.77 17.27
C ASP A 132 4.82 2.62 17.75
N GLU A 133 3.51 2.84 17.89
CA GLU A 133 2.58 1.76 18.23
C GLU A 133 2.45 0.75 17.07
N VAL A 134 2.42 1.22 15.82
CA VAL A 134 2.43 0.32 14.65
C VAL A 134 3.64 -0.62 14.69
N LEU A 135 4.84 -0.08 14.91
CA LEU A 135 6.08 -0.86 14.97
C LEU A 135 6.09 -1.82 16.17
N LYS A 136 5.60 -1.38 17.33
CA LYS A 136 5.43 -2.23 18.50
C LYS A 136 4.49 -3.40 18.21
N ARG A 137 3.31 -3.13 17.67
CA ARG A 137 2.31 -4.15 17.34
C ARG A 137 2.82 -5.10 16.26
N TYR A 138 3.51 -4.58 15.24
CA TYR A 138 4.21 -5.40 14.24
C TYR A 138 5.15 -6.42 14.91
N ASN A 139 6.03 -5.97 15.81
CA ASN A 139 6.98 -6.85 16.50
C ASN A 139 6.30 -7.91 17.38
N GLU A 140 5.17 -7.56 18.02
CA GLU A 140 4.42 -8.47 18.89
C GLU A 140 3.68 -9.56 18.11
N ILE A 141 3.03 -9.21 16.99
CA ILE A 141 2.17 -10.16 16.26
C ILE A 141 2.93 -11.01 15.25
N THR A 142 3.99 -10.46 14.63
CA THR A 142 4.72 -11.09 13.53
C THR A 142 5.22 -12.51 13.85
N PRO A 143 5.80 -12.80 15.03
CA PRO A 143 6.25 -14.15 15.38
C PRO A 143 5.12 -15.20 15.44
N HIS A 144 3.86 -14.76 15.56
CA HIS A 144 2.70 -15.63 15.68
C HIS A 144 1.90 -15.79 14.38
N ILE A 145 2.29 -15.05 13.33
CA ILE A 145 1.61 -15.09 12.04
C ILE A 145 2.18 -16.22 11.18
N LYS A 146 1.28 -17.06 10.65
CA LYS A 146 1.64 -18.07 9.66
C LYS A 146 1.46 -17.50 8.25
N LEU A 147 2.59 -17.21 7.60
CA LEU A 147 2.64 -16.68 6.24
C LEU A 147 1.99 -17.66 5.24
N TYR A 148 1.25 -17.14 4.26
CA TYR A 148 0.53 -17.97 3.28
C TYR A 148 0.30 -17.23 1.94
N GLY A 149 -0.89 -17.29 1.37
CA GLY A 149 -1.24 -16.58 0.14
C GLY A 149 -2.69 -16.83 -0.26
N PRO A 150 -3.10 -16.45 -1.48
CA PRO A 150 -2.33 -15.69 -2.47
C PRO A 150 -2.12 -14.23 -2.04
N THR A 151 -1.24 -13.53 -2.74
CA THR A 151 -1.07 -12.08 -2.56
C THR A 151 -2.17 -11.34 -3.29
N SER A 152 -3.03 -10.66 -2.52
CA SER A 152 -4.10 -9.81 -3.04
C SER A 152 -4.13 -8.51 -2.25
N PHE A 153 -4.02 -7.37 -2.94
CA PHE A 153 -4.16 -6.05 -2.32
C PHE A 153 -5.61 -5.58 -2.25
N ALA A 154 -6.54 -6.28 -2.90
CA ALA A 154 -7.95 -5.89 -2.92
C ALA A 154 -8.54 -5.74 -1.50
N PRO A 155 -8.26 -6.63 -0.52
CA PRO A 155 -8.78 -6.47 0.83
C PRO A 155 -8.35 -5.17 1.50
N VAL A 156 -7.05 -4.82 1.45
CA VAL A 156 -6.55 -3.62 2.13
C VAL A 156 -6.99 -2.34 1.41
N ILE A 157 -7.12 -2.36 0.08
CA ILE A 157 -7.72 -1.27 -0.69
C ILE A 157 -9.19 -1.08 -0.29
N HIS A 158 -9.94 -2.17 -0.08
CA HIS A 158 -11.32 -2.07 0.40
C HIS A 158 -11.41 -1.51 1.82
N GLU A 159 -10.50 -1.88 2.73
CA GLU A 159 -10.45 -1.26 4.06
C GLU A 159 -10.15 0.25 3.98
N ALA A 160 -9.23 0.68 3.11
CA ALA A 160 -8.99 2.10 2.87
C ALA A 160 -10.22 2.82 2.31
N ILE A 161 -10.93 2.22 1.35
CA ILE A 161 -12.19 2.78 0.82
C ILE A 161 -13.25 2.89 1.92
N LYS A 162 -13.34 1.92 2.84
CA LYS A 162 -14.26 1.99 3.98
C LYS A 162 -13.90 3.13 4.92
N ALA A 163 -12.61 3.30 5.25
CA ALA A 163 -12.13 4.39 6.08
C ALA A 163 -12.50 5.76 5.49
N VAL A 164 -12.20 5.98 4.20
CA VAL A 164 -12.55 7.22 3.48
C VAL A 164 -14.07 7.49 3.47
N LYS A 165 -14.90 6.44 3.45
CA LYS A 165 -16.37 6.60 3.50
C LYS A 165 -16.87 6.95 4.91
N GLN A 166 -16.19 6.49 5.95
CA GLN A 166 -16.56 6.72 7.34
C GLN A 166 -16.07 8.09 7.82
N ASP A 167 -14.86 8.47 7.40
CA ASP A 167 -14.24 9.76 7.66
C ASP A 167 -13.83 10.40 6.32
N PRO A 168 -14.67 11.27 5.75
CA PRO A 168 -14.37 11.91 4.48
C PRO A 168 -13.17 12.84 4.58
N GLY A 169 -12.09 12.54 3.86
CA GLY A 169 -10.88 13.33 3.85
C GLY A 169 -9.83 12.76 2.88
N TYR A 170 -8.71 13.44 2.75
CA TYR A 170 -7.59 12.92 1.96
C TYR A 170 -6.86 11.83 2.75
N HIS A 171 -6.85 10.61 2.22
CA HIS A 171 -6.20 9.47 2.85
C HIS A 171 -5.03 8.98 2.00
N ILE A 172 -3.93 8.63 2.66
CA ILE A 172 -2.78 7.98 2.03
C ILE A 172 -2.74 6.54 2.51
N LEU A 173 -3.03 5.61 1.60
CA LEU A 173 -2.80 4.18 1.83
C LEU A 173 -1.35 3.84 1.45
N VAL A 174 -0.57 3.38 2.41
CA VAL A 174 0.77 2.84 2.20
C VAL A 174 0.72 1.32 2.31
N ILE A 175 1.10 0.61 1.25
CA ILE A 175 1.20 -0.85 1.25
C ILE A 175 2.69 -1.22 1.21
N ILE A 176 3.13 -1.97 2.22
CA ILE A 176 4.47 -2.55 2.28
C ILE A 176 4.34 -4.02 1.87
N ALA A 177 4.98 -4.39 0.77
CA ALA A 177 4.94 -5.74 0.20
C ALA A 177 6.28 -6.12 -0.42
N ASP A 178 6.52 -7.41 -0.64
CA ASP A 178 7.75 -7.93 -1.24
C ASP A 178 7.71 -7.99 -2.79
N GLY A 179 6.57 -7.62 -3.37
CA GLY A 179 6.38 -7.45 -4.81
C GLY A 179 5.94 -8.70 -5.56
N GLN A 180 5.66 -9.82 -4.89
CA GLN A 180 5.04 -10.99 -5.55
C GLN A 180 3.52 -10.88 -5.54
N VAL A 181 2.93 -10.25 -6.56
CA VAL A 181 1.47 -10.32 -6.75
C VAL A 181 1.14 -11.63 -7.45
N SER A 182 0.29 -12.46 -6.84
CA SER A 182 -0.22 -13.65 -7.51
C SER A 182 -0.96 -13.21 -8.77
N SER A 183 -0.54 -13.68 -9.95
CA SER A 183 -1.29 -13.41 -11.17
C SER A 183 -2.74 -13.82 -10.93
N LEU A 184 -3.68 -12.92 -11.18
CA LEU A 184 -5.09 -13.27 -11.33
C LEU A 184 -5.14 -14.24 -12.51
N ALA A 185 -4.93 -15.53 -12.25
CA ALA A 185 -5.40 -16.59 -13.10
C ALA A 185 -6.92 -16.52 -13.01
N LEU A 186 -7.51 -15.66 -13.84
CA LEU A 186 -8.88 -15.83 -14.30
C LEU A 186 -8.95 -17.26 -14.84
N THR A 187 -9.48 -18.15 -14.02
CA THR A 187 -9.92 -19.49 -14.42
C THR A 187 -11.43 -19.44 -14.59
#